data_AF-A0A1Q7QU48-F1
#
_entry.id   AF-A0A1Q7QU48-F1
#
_cell.length_a   1.000
_cell.length_b   1.000
_cell.length_c   1.000
_cell.angle_alpha   90.00
_cell.angle_beta   90.00
_cell.angle_gamma   90.00
#
_symmetry.space_group_name_H-M   'P 1'
#
loop_
_entity.id
_entity.type
_entity.pdbx_description
1 polymer ?
#
loop_
_entity_poly.entity_id
_entity_poly.type
_entity_poly.pdbx_seq_one_letter_code
_entity_poly.pdbx_strand_id
1 'polypeptide(L)'
;MKESASDRTAKYVEATSASLRRLRTRKFPATVAQAQYEYVIEMVRGYVKDARHYAEKRKPVTSLACIAYAEGMLDALKFLELVDFYPQT
;
A
#
# COMPACT_ATOMS: atom_id res chain seq x y z
N MET A 1 19.26 -19.89 0.98
CA MET A 1 19.52 -18.64 1.76
C MET A 1 18.19 -17.93 1.98
N LYS A 2 17.77 -17.68 3.22
CA LYS A 2 16.63 -16.79 3.49
C LYS A 2 17.14 -15.36 3.31
N GLU A 3 16.66 -14.65 2.29
CA GLU A 3 16.92 -13.22 2.09
C GLU A 3 16.59 -12.46 3.38
N SER A 4 17.48 -11.57 3.84
CA SER A 4 17.21 -10.77 5.04
C SER A 4 16.21 -9.65 4.72
N ALA A 5 15.58 -9.08 5.75
CA ALA A 5 14.73 -7.91 5.58
C ALA A 5 15.50 -6.75 4.92
N SER A 6 16.80 -6.61 5.21
CA SER A 6 17.67 -5.59 4.65
C SER A 6 17.87 -5.75 3.14
N ASP A 7 18.13 -6.99 2.68
CA ASP A 7 18.33 -7.29 1.26
C ASP A 7 17.07 -6.95 0.44
N ARG A 8 15.90 -7.33 0.98
CA ARG A 8 14.60 -7.01 0.39
C ARG A 8 14.36 -5.51 0.35
N THR A 9 14.66 -4.79 1.43
CA THR A 9 14.51 -3.33 1.48
C THR A 9 15.36 -2.65 0.42
N ALA A 10 16.65 -3.01 0.27
CA ALA A 10 17.51 -2.41 -0.74
C ALA A 10 16.94 -2.59 -2.15
N LYS A 11 16.50 -3.80 -2.49
CA LYS A 11 15.89 -4.12 -3.79
C LYS A 11 14.58 -3.34 -4.01
N TYR A 12 13.72 -3.25 -2.99
CA TYR A 12 12.48 -2.49 -3.11
C TYR A 12 12.74 -0.98 -3.23
N VAL A 13 13.71 -0.43 -2.49
CA VAL A 13 14.10 0.99 -2.60
C VAL A 13 14.61 1.29 -4.01
N GLU A 14 15.47 0.44 -4.57
CA GLU A 14 15.98 0.63 -5.92
C GLU A 14 14.85 0.57 -6.96
N ALA A 15 14.01 -0.46 -6.91
CA ALA A 15 12.91 -0.66 -7.84
C ALA A 15 11.86 0.47 -7.77
N THR A 16 11.51 0.89 -6.56
CA THR A 16 10.58 2.01 -6.35
C THR A 16 11.19 3.32 -6.82
N SER A 17 12.47 3.58 -6.52
CA SER A 17 13.18 4.76 -7.02
C SER A 17 13.24 4.80 -8.54
N ALA A 18 13.48 3.65 -9.19
CA ALA A 18 13.45 3.54 -10.64
C ALA A 18 12.06 3.82 -11.23
N SER A 19 11.00 3.41 -10.53
CA SER A 19 9.61 3.72 -10.93
C SER A 19 9.31 5.20 -10.77
N LEU A 20 9.76 5.82 -9.68
CA LEU A 20 9.61 7.25 -9.44
C LEU A 20 10.32 8.10 -10.51
N ARG A 21 11.53 7.73 -10.92
CA ARG A 21 12.26 8.40 -12.02
C ARG A 21 11.52 8.35 -13.36
N ARG A 22 10.68 7.34 -13.58
CA ARG A 22 9.91 7.13 -14.83
C ARG A 22 8.46 7.59 -14.71
N LEU A 23 8.06 8.12 -13.56
CA LEU A 23 6.71 8.58 -13.31
C LEU A 23 6.35 9.69 -14.30
N ARG A 24 5.20 9.55 -14.95
CA ARG A 24 4.60 10.61 -15.76
C ARG A 24 3.28 10.99 -15.12
N THR A 25 3.13 12.26 -14.78
CA THR A 25 1.89 12.80 -14.25
C THR A 25 0.86 12.95 -15.38
N ARG A 26 -0.40 12.71 -15.05
CA ARG A 26 -1.51 13.06 -15.97
C ARG A 26 -1.81 14.54 -15.86
N LYS A 27 -2.46 15.10 -16.90
CA LYS A 27 -3.05 16.44 -16.82
C LYS A 27 -4.33 16.38 -15.97
N PHE A 28 -4.59 17.44 -15.21
CA PHE A 28 -5.78 17.56 -14.36
C PHE A 28 -6.79 18.54 -15.00
N PRO A 29 -8.10 18.34 -14.79
CA PRO A 29 -8.74 17.36 -13.90
C PRO A 29 -8.71 15.93 -14.46
N ALA A 30 -8.51 14.94 -13.57
CA ALA A 30 -8.50 13.52 -13.90
C ALA A 30 -9.67 12.83 -13.21
N THR A 31 -10.30 11.86 -13.88
CA THR A 31 -11.36 11.03 -13.31
C THR A 31 -10.82 9.66 -12.93
N VAL A 32 -11.33 9.10 -11.83
CA VAL A 32 -11.04 7.73 -11.39
C VAL A 32 -12.27 6.87 -11.71
N ALA A 33 -12.10 5.76 -12.40
CA ALA A 33 -13.20 4.85 -12.66
C ALA A 33 -13.57 4.09 -11.37
N GLN A 34 -14.87 3.88 -11.13
CA GLN A 34 -15.37 3.19 -9.94
C GLN A 34 -14.67 1.83 -9.72
N ALA A 35 -14.51 1.02 -10.77
CA ALA A 35 -13.84 -0.28 -10.68
C ALA A 35 -12.35 -0.18 -10.26
N GLN A 36 -11.65 0.90 -10.65
CA GLN A 36 -10.27 1.12 -10.24
C GLN A 36 -10.19 1.50 -8.76
N TYR A 37 -11.11 2.35 -8.30
CA TYR A 37 -11.24 2.71 -6.89
C TYR A 37 -11.57 1.48 -6.02
N GLU A 38 -12.57 0.68 -6.42
CA GLU A 38 -12.95 -0.55 -5.73
C GLU A 38 -11.82 -1.55 -5.64
N TYR A 39 -11.03 -1.69 -6.71
CA TYR A 39 -9.85 -2.53 -6.71
C TYR A 39 -8.82 -2.09 -5.66
N VAL A 40 -8.56 -0.79 -5.51
CA VAL A 40 -7.65 -0.29 -4.45
C VAL A 40 -8.20 -0.61 -3.07
N ILE A 41 -9.51 -0.45 -2.84
CA ILE A 41 -10.14 -0.81 -1.56
C ILE A 41 -10.03 -2.31 -1.29
N GLU A 42 -10.20 -3.16 -2.31
CA GLU A 42 -9.99 -4.60 -2.19
C GLU A 42 -8.53 -4.93 -1.80
N MET A 43 -7.56 -4.28 -2.45
CA MET A 43 -6.14 -4.43 -2.12
C MET A 43 -5.85 -4.05 -0.66
N VAL A 44 -6.37 -2.92 -0.18
CA VAL A 44 -6.25 -2.51 1.23
C VAL A 44 -6.77 -3.62 2.16
N ARG A 45 -7.98 -4.13 1.90
CA ARG A 45 -8.58 -5.21 2.71
C ARG A 45 -7.74 -6.50 2.65
N GLY A 46 -7.19 -6.84 1.49
CA GLY A 46 -6.27 -7.96 1.32
C GLY A 46 -5.03 -7.83 2.19
N TYR A 47 -4.36 -6.68 2.14
CA TYR A 47 -3.14 -6.45 2.93
C TYR A 47 -3.40 -6.38 4.44
N VAL A 48 -4.57 -5.92 4.89
CA VAL A 48 -4.97 -6.02 6.31
C VAL A 48 -5.12 -7.49 6.74
N LYS A 49 -5.72 -8.34 5.89
CA LYS A 49 -5.81 -9.78 6.15
C LYS A 49 -4.43 -10.43 6.19
N ASP A 50 -3.56 -10.09 5.25
CA ASP A 50 -2.19 -10.60 5.20
C ASP A 50 -1.38 -10.18 6.43
N ALA A 51 -1.51 -8.93 6.87
CA ALA A 51 -0.85 -8.45 8.09
C ALA A 51 -1.25 -9.30 9.29
N ARG A 52 -2.55 -9.51 9.52
CA ARG A 52 -3.05 -10.38 10.60
C ARG A 52 -2.50 -11.80 10.49
N HIS A 53 -2.54 -12.37 9.28
CA HIS A 53 -2.03 -13.71 9.01
C HIS A 53 -0.53 -13.87 9.33
N TYR A 54 0.29 -12.89 8.95
CA TYR A 54 1.73 -12.93 9.21
C TYR A 54 2.08 -12.62 10.66
N ALA A 55 1.28 -11.81 11.35
CA ALA A 55 1.42 -11.59 12.79
C ALA A 55 1.22 -12.91 13.56
N GLU A 56 0.15 -13.63 13.27
CA GLU A 56 -0.17 -14.95 13.87
C GLU A 56 0.94 -15.98 13.61
N LYS A 57 1.56 -15.95 12.42
CA LYS A 57 2.65 -16.85 12.03
C LYS A 57 4.04 -16.44 12.56
N ARG A 58 4.13 -15.52 13.53
CA ARG A 58 5.39 -14.99 14.10
C ARG A 58 6.33 -14.44 13.02
N LYS A 59 5.78 -13.78 11.99
CA LYS A 59 6.53 -13.07 10.94
C LYS A 59 6.27 -11.55 11.05
N PRO A 60 6.73 -10.89 12.13
CA PRO A 60 6.36 -9.52 12.46
C PRO A 60 6.82 -8.50 11.41
N VAL A 61 8.00 -8.67 10.81
CA VAL A 61 8.50 -7.76 9.77
C VAL A 61 7.62 -7.81 8.52
N THR A 62 7.20 -8.99 8.09
CA THR A 62 6.29 -9.13 6.95
C THR A 62 4.91 -8.56 7.28
N SER A 63 4.40 -8.85 8.48
CA SER A 63 3.14 -8.27 8.97
C SER A 63 3.18 -6.74 8.94
N LEU A 64 4.26 -6.15 9.43
CA LEU A 64 4.46 -4.70 9.47
C LEU A 64 4.50 -4.11 8.06
N ALA A 65 5.20 -4.76 7.12
CA ALA A 65 5.23 -4.32 5.74
C ALA A 65 3.84 -4.36 5.08
N CYS A 66 3.04 -5.40 5.35
CA CYS A 66 1.67 -5.51 4.83
C CYS A 66 0.77 -4.38 5.36
N ILE A 67 0.77 -4.13 6.67
CA ILE A 67 -0.10 -3.09 7.24
C ILE A 67 0.33 -1.68 6.81
N ALA A 68 1.64 -1.40 6.77
CA ALA A 68 2.14 -0.10 6.31
C ALA A 68 1.77 0.17 4.84
N TYR A 69 1.74 -0.86 3.99
CA TYR A 69 1.29 -0.71 2.61
C TYR A 69 -0.22 -0.44 2.52
N ALA A 70 -1.03 -1.12 3.34
CA ALA A 70 -2.48 -0.86 3.43
C ALA A 70 -2.77 0.58 3.92
N GLU A 71 -2.08 1.03 4.96
CA GLU A 71 -2.22 2.39 5.50
C GLU A 71 -1.81 3.46 4.48
N GLY A 72 -0.67 3.30 3.80
CA GLY A 72 -0.25 4.26 2.78
C GLY A 72 -1.24 4.39 1.61
N MET A 73 -1.94 3.32 1.25
CA MET A 73 -3.01 3.37 0.25
C MET A 73 -4.26 4.11 0.77
N LEU A 74 -4.66 3.88 2.03
CA LEU A 74 -5.78 4.59 2.66
C LEU A 74 -5.50 6.09 2.80
N ASP A 75 -4.29 6.44 3.22
CA ASP A 75 -3.84 7.83 3.31
C ASP A 75 -3.91 8.50 1.94
N ALA A 76 -3.40 7.86 0.89
CA ALA A 76 -3.47 8.39 -0.47
C ALA A 76 -4.92 8.61 -0.94
N LEU A 77 -5.83 7.67 -0.67
CA LEU A 77 -7.25 7.85 -0.98
C LEU A 77 -7.86 9.04 -0.24
N LYS A 78 -7.49 9.24 1.03
CA LYS A 78 -7.97 10.38 1.83
C LYS A 78 -7.39 11.71 1.34
N PHE A 79 -6.10 11.77 1.03
CA PHE A 79 -5.42 12.96 0.48
C PHE A 79 -6.00 13.39 -0.87
N LEU A 80 -6.47 12.44 -1.67
CA LEU A 80 -7.12 12.69 -2.96
C LEU A 80 -8.63 12.92 -2.83
N GLU A 81 -9.16 13.04 -1.60
CA GLU A 81 -10.56 13.31 -1.30
C GLU A 81 -11.53 12.27 -1.89
N LEU A 82 -11.06 11.02 -2.03
CA LEU A 82 -11.87 9.90 -2.56
C LEU A 82 -12.62 9.15 -1.45
N VAL A 83 -12.24 9.36 -0.19
CA VAL A 83 -12.84 8.68 0.98
C VAL A 83 -12.93 9.61 2.18
N ASP A 84 -13.88 9.29 3.07
CA ASP A 84 -14.00 9.90 4.39
C ASP A 84 -13.92 8.84 5.49
N PHE A 85 -13.32 9.24 6.61
CA PHE A 85 -13.27 8.43 7.82
C PHE A 85 -14.16 9.07 8.88
N TYR A 86 -15.09 8.29 9.38
CA TYR A 86 -15.91 8.69 10.52
C TYR A 86 -15.16 8.42 11.83
N PRO A 87 -15.34 9.24 12.87
CA PRO A 87 -14.77 8.97 14.19
C PRO A 87 -15.20 7.59 14.69
N GLN A 88 -14.25 6.82 15.21
CA GLN A 88 -14.57 5.61 15.96
C GLN A 88 -15.07 6.04 17.34
N THR A 89 -16.34 5.77 17.65
CA THR A 89 -16.94 5.94 18.99
C THR A 89 -16.37 4.97 20.00
#